data_AF-A0A7L3WW61-F1
#
_entry.id   AF-A0A7L3WW61-F1
#
_cell.length_a   1.000
_cell.length_b   1.000
_cell.length_c   1.000
_cell.angle_alpha   90.00
_cell.angle_beta   90.00
_cell.angle_gamma   90.00
#
_symmetry.space_group_name_H-M   'P 1'
#
loop_
_entity.id
_entity.type
_entity.pdbx_description
1 polymer ?
#
loop_
_entity_poly.entity_id
_entity_poly.type
_entity_poly.pdbx_seq_one_letter_code
_entity_poly.pdbx_strand_id
1 'polypeptide(L)' 'ADTALRRFAAHLSELKNLKELNLGSSRLSGKLRQLLGDLETPLESLELAFCSLLPSDLAFL' A
#
# COMPACT_ATOMS: atom_id res chain seq x y z
N ALA A 1 10.57 11.44 6.65
CA ALA A 1 9.21 11.06 6.19
C ALA A 1 9.19 9.67 5.55
N ASP A 2 10.14 9.33 4.69
CA ASP A 2 10.19 8.04 3.97
C ASP A 2 10.40 6.81 4.89
N THR A 3 11.24 6.93 5.92
CA THR A 3 11.59 5.82 6.83
C THR A 3 10.41 5.22 7.59
N ALA A 4 9.45 6.06 8.02
CA ALA A 4 8.28 5.57 8.77
C ALA A 4 7.36 4.74 7.87
N LEU A 5 7.18 5.14 6.61
CA LEU A 5 6.40 4.40 5.64
C LEU A 5 7.04 3.06 5.30
N ARG A 6 8.37 3.01 5.13
CA ARG A 6 9.09 1.74 4.91
C ARG A 6 8.93 0.78 6.08
N ARG A 7 9.04 1.29 7.31
CA ARG A 7 8.80 0.47 8.51
C ARG A 7 7.37 -0.06 8.53
N PHE A 8 6.38 0.79 8.26
CA PHE A 8 4.99 0.35 8.19
C PHE A 8 4.77 -0.73 7.13
N ALA A 9 5.33 -0.55 5.92
CA ALA A 9 5.28 -1.55 4.85
C ALA A 9 5.90 -2.89 5.28
N ALA A 10 7.04 -2.87 5.99
CA ALA A 10 7.67 -4.08 6.50
C ALA A 10 6.79 -4.81 7.52
N HIS A 11 6.12 -4.10 8.43
CA HIS A 11 5.18 -4.75 9.36
C HIS A 11 3.94 -5.28 8.62
N LEU A 12 3.52 -4.61 7.55
CA LEU A 12 2.39 -5.05 6.74
C LEU A 12 2.70 -6.37 6.01
N SER A 13 3.93 -6.57 5.51
CA SER A 13 4.34 -7.82 4.84
C SER A 13 4.53 -9.02 5.77
N GLU A 14 4.62 -8.77 7.08
CA GLU A 14 4.61 -9.82 8.10
C GLU A 14 3.21 -10.39 8.34
N LEU A 15 2.14 -9.71 7.91
CA LEU A 15 0.75 -10.17 8.07
C LEU A 15 0.39 -11.23 7.04
N LYS A 16 0.82 -12.48 7.26
CA LYS A 16 0.64 -13.61 6.32
C LYS A 16 -0.80 -14.00 5.98
N ASN A 17 -1.79 -13.50 6.72
CA ASN A 17 -3.21 -13.74 6.47
C ASN A 17 -3.95 -12.46 6.07
N LEU A 18 -3.24 -11.39 5.69
CA LEU A 18 -3.86 -10.15 5.25
C LEU A 18 -4.56 -10.37 3.91
N LYS A 19 -5.89 -10.29 3.93
CA LYS A 19 -6.75 -10.43 2.75
C LYS A 19 -7.32 -9.10 2.29
N GLU A 20 -7.59 -8.21 3.23
CA GLU A 20 -8.25 -6.94 2.96
C GLU A 20 -7.44 -5.79 3.54
N LEU A 21 -7.22 -4.76 2.73
CA LEU A 21 -6.51 -3.56 3.14
C LEU A 21 -7.26 -2.31 2.69
N ASN A 22 -7.65 -1.50 3.66
CA ASN A 22 -8.28 -0.21 3.40
C ASN A 22 -7.33 0.92 3.77
N LEU A 23 -7.01 1.76 2.79
CA LEU A 23 -6.17 2.94 2.96
C LEU A 23 -6.89 4.21 2.50
N GLY A 24 -8.22 4.18 2.45
CA GLY A 24 -9.04 5.32 2.05
C GLY A 24 -8.65 6.59 2.81
N SER A 25 -8.67 7.72 2.11
CA SER A 25 -8.29 9.05 2.61
C SER A 25 -6.83 9.17 3.07
N SER A 26 -5.94 8.26 2.67
CA SER A 26 -4.50 8.34 2.95
C SER A 26 -3.73 9.12 1.87
N ARG A 27 -2.68 9.83 2.26
CA ARG A 27 -1.82 10.57 1.31
C ARG A 27 -0.77 9.66 0.68
N LEU A 28 -1.16 8.95 -0.39
CA LEU A 28 -0.35 7.89 -1.02
C LEU A 28 0.24 8.25 -2.39
N SER A 29 0.16 9.51 -2.81
CA SER A 29 0.72 9.97 -4.09
C SER A 29 2.18 9.53 -4.28
N GLY A 30 2.42 8.70 -5.29
CA GLY A 30 3.74 8.17 -5.67
C GLY A 30 4.32 7.14 -4.69
N LYS A 31 3.53 6.60 -3.77
CA LYS A 31 4.00 5.76 -2.65
C LYS A 31 3.46 4.34 -2.65
N LEU A 32 2.58 3.99 -3.60
CA LEU A 32 1.89 2.70 -3.56
C LEU A 32 2.87 1.51 -3.63
N ARG A 33 3.83 1.58 -4.56
CA ARG A 33 4.88 0.57 -4.72
C ARG A 33 5.71 0.38 -3.45
N GLN A 34 6.05 1.46 -2.76
CA GLN A 34 6.81 1.38 -1.51
C GLN A 34 6.00 0.74 -0.37
N LEU A 35 4.68 0.94 -0.37
CA LEU A 35 3.81 0.43 0.69
C LEU A 35 3.44 -1.05 0.48
N LEU A 36 3.16 -1.42 -0.76
CA LEU A 36 2.57 -2.71 -1.10
C LEU A 36 3.54 -3.66 -1.82
N GLY A 37 4.70 -3.16 -2.27
CA GLY A 37 5.63 -3.94 -3.10
C GLY A 37 6.26 -5.15 -2.42
N ASP A 38 6.31 -5.15 -1.09
CA ASP A 38 6.86 -6.24 -0.27
C ASP A 38 5.77 -7.22 0.23
N LEU A 39 4.50 -7.02 -0.15
CA LEU A 39 3.44 -7.98 0.19
C LEU A 39 3.62 -9.28 -0.61
N GLU A 40 3.91 -10.37 0.09
CA GLU A 40 4.07 -11.70 -0.50
C GLU A 40 2.73 -12.38 -0.82
N THR A 41 1.68 -12.04 -0.06
CA THR A 41 0.35 -12.61 -0.23
C THR A 41 -0.55 -11.64 -1.01
N PRO A 42 -1.23 -12.10 -2.08
CA PRO A 42 -2.14 -11.24 -2.81
C PRO A 42 -3.32 -10.85 -1.91
N LEU A 43 -3.67 -9.57 -1.91
CA LEU A 43 -4.88 -9.09 -1.28
C LEU A 43 -6.10 -9.55 -2.09
N GLU A 44 -7.15 -9.96 -1.40
CA GLU A 44 -8.48 -10.23 -1.97
C GLU A 44 -9.24 -8.91 -2.18
N SER A 45 -9.01 -7.90 -1.33
CA SER A 45 -9.62 -6.58 -1.44
C SER A 45 -8.63 -5.46 -1.09
N LEU A 46 -8.61 -4.40 -1.91
CA LEU A 46 -7.80 -3.21 -1.70
C LEU A 46 -8.66 -1.96 -1.97
N GLU A 47 -8.81 -1.11 -0.95
CA GLU A 47 -9.55 0.15 -1.06
C GLU A 47 -8.61 1.37 -0.97
N LEU A 48 -8.66 2.22 -2.00
CA LEU A 48 -7.79 3.40 -2.19
C LEU A 48 -8.57 4.69 -2.45
N ALA A 49 -9.81 4.79 -1.96
CA ALA A 49 -10.64 5.96 -2.16
C ALA A 49 -9.97 7.23 -1.62
N PHE A 50 -10.02 8.35 -2.36
CA PHE A 50 -9.48 9.65 -1.93
C PHE A 50 -7.96 9.67 -1.61
N CYS A 51 -7.16 8.82 -2.28
CA CYS A 51 -5.72 8.69 -2.01
C CYS A 51 -4.78 9.62 -2.80
N SER A 52 -5.33 10.48 -3.67
CA SER A 52 -4.55 11.38 -4.55
C SER A 52 -3.50 10.64 -5.40
N LEU A 53 -3.86 9.47 -5.94
CA LEU A 53 -2.94 8.60 -6.67
C LEU A 53 -2.41 9.26 -7.95
N LEU A 54 -1.14 8.99 -8.25
CA LEU A 54 -0.46 9.40 -9.49
C LEU A 54 -0.52 8.27 -10.53
N PRO A 55 -0.28 8.57 -11.82
CA PRO A 55 -0.18 7.54 -12.86
C PRO A 55 0.81 6.41 -12.52
N SER A 56 1.90 6.73 -11.82
CA SER A 56 2.88 5.73 -11.36
C SER A 56 2.33 4.75 -10.31
N ASP A 57 1.37 5.19 -9.50
CA ASP A 57 0.70 4.32 -8.53
C ASP A 57 -0.26 3.36 -9.25
N LEU A 58 -0.99 3.87 -10.25
CA LEU A 58 -1.90 3.07 -11.06
C LEU A 58 -1.16 2.06 -11.94
N ALA A 59 0.02 2.42 -12.47
CA ALA A 59 0.85 1.51 -13.26
C ALA A 59 1.52 0.40 -12.43
N PHE A 60 1.52 0.52 -11.10
CA PHE A 60 2.03 -0.51 -10.20
C PHE A 60 0.95 -1.55 -9.83
N LEU A 61 -0.32 -1.13 -9.74
CA LEU A 61 -1.47 -2.02 -9.57
C LEU A 61 -1.65 -2.93 -10.79
#